data_AF-A0A7Z0H7Q3-F1
#
_entry.id   AF-A0A7Z0H7Q3-F1
#
_cell.length_a   1.000
_cell.length_b   1.000
_cell.length_c   1.000
_cell.angle_alpha   90.00
_cell.angle_beta   90.00
_cell.angle_gamma   90.00
#
_symmetry.space_group_name_H-M   'P 1'
#
loop_
_entity.id
_entity.type
_entity.pdbx_description
1 polymer ?
#
loop_
_entity_poly.entity_id
_entity_poly.type
_entity_poly.pdbx_seq_one_letter_code
_entity_poly.pdbx_strand_id
1 'polypeptide(L)'
;MLVSEYTGTMKIADAELECAVLSDGRRIIKHSDVFKALGREVRGNARLPDTPSFMDAKNLQPFISDELNEVKEKILYQDENGKSFQGFDAIIIPLVCELYILADEAGAVTYKNQKDTAMQASIIIRSLAKVGIVALVDEATGYQNIRKAEALQEILNFYITKDLLAWTKTFPDEFYEQIFRLKDWKWSTFNRPGVVGTYTNDIVYDRMAVGLVNELKALNPRDEKGLAKHRDHQHLSENQGRKALEMHLHAVIGLMRASDNWEEFMYSVNKAYPKKGSIGDLFPETLNPKNRG
;
A
#
# COMPACT_ATOMS: atom_id res chain seq x y z
N MET A 1 16.25 -32.12 17.53
CA MET A 1 15.57 -31.40 16.43
C MET A 1 14.45 -30.61 17.04
N LEU A 2 14.24 -29.35 16.64
CA LEU A 2 13.17 -28.54 17.22
C LEU A 2 11.81 -29.02 16.71
N VAL A 3 10.81 -29.02 17.58
CA VAL A 3 9.44 -29.44 17.24
C VAL A 3 8.50 -28.27 17.45
N SER A 4 7.54 -28.05 16.56
CA SER A 4 6.46 -27.08 16.76
C SER A 4 5.43 -27.65 17.75
N GLU A 5 5.41 -27.12 18.98
CA GLU A 5 4.47 -27.54 20.03
C GLU A 5 3.13 -26.84 19.90
N TYR A 6 3.13 -25.61 19.39
CA TYR A 6 1.93 -24.83 19.12
C TYR A 6 2.00 -24.30 17.70
N THR A 7 0.86 -24.30 17.01
CA THR A 7 0.73 -23.76 15.66
C THR A 7 -0.51 -22.88 15.56
N GLY A 8 -0.51 -21.96 14.61
CA GLY A 8 -1.64 -21.10 14.32
C GLY A 8 -1.38 -20.21 13.12
N THR A 9 -2.37 -19.40 12.76
CA THR A 9 -2.21 -18.38 11.71
C THR A 9 -2.38 -16.98 12.29
N MET A 10 -1.58 -16.06 11.77
CA MET A 10 -1.67 -14.62 12.06
C MET A 10 -1.95 -13.88 10.76
N LYS A 11 -2.80 -12.86 10.81
CA LYS A 11 -3.06 -12.00 9.65
C LYS A 11 -2.34 -10.66 9.83
N ILE A 12 -1.63 -10.24 8.79
CA ILE A 12 -1.06 -8.90 8.69
C ILE A 12 -1.52 -8.34 7.35
N ALA A 13 -2.40 -7.34 7.39
CA ALA A 13 -3.11 -6.86 6.20
C ALA A 13 -3.80 -8.03 5.47
N ASP A 14 -3.52 -8.21 4.18
CA ASP A 14 -4.06 -9.31 3.37
C ASP A 14 -3.19 -10.58 3.43
N ALA A 15 -2.08 -10.57 4.17
CA ALA A 15 -1.18 -11.71 4.28
C ALA A 15 -1.56 -12.59 5.48
N GLU A 16 -1.78 -13.88 5.22
CA GLU A 16 -1.89 -14.91 6.25
C GLU A 16 -0.52 -15.59 6.46
N LEU A 17 -0.11 -15.66 7.72
CA LEU A 17 1.20 -16.09 8.18
C LEU A 17 1.04 -17.35 9.03
N GLU A 18 1.60 -18.47 8.57
CA GLU A 18 1.72 -19.67 9.40
C GLU A 18 2.78 -19.44 10.48
N CYS A 19 2.35 -19.60 11.74
CA CYS A 19 3.15 -19.33 12.93
C CYS A 19 3.27 -20.60 13.79
N ALA A 20 4.39 -20.72 14.50
CA ALA A 20 4.60 -21.79 15.46
C ALA A 20 5.35 -21.30 16.71
N VAL A 21 5.12 -21.96 17.84
CA VAL A 21 6.00 -21.90 19.01
C VAL A 21 6.72 -23.24 19.09
N LEU A 22 8.06 -23.19 19.08
CA LEU A 22 8.90 -24.38 19.14
C LEU A 22 9.08 -24.85 20.59
N SER A 23 9.57 -26.08 20.75
CA SER A 23 9.87 -26.72 22.04
C SER A 23 10.88 -25.98 22.93
N ASP A 24 11.58 -24.98 22.39
CA ASP A 24 12.49 -24.11 23.15
C ASP A 24 11.91 -22.70 23.40
N GLY A 25 10.63 -22.50 23.09
CA GLY A 25 9.90 -21.24 23.27
C GLY A 25 10.11 -20.22 22.16
N ARG A 26 10.94 -20.50 21.13
CA ARG A 26 11.07 -19.61 19.97
C ARG A 26 9.77 -19.51 19.20
N ARG A 27 9.46 -18.30 18.75
CA ARG A 27 8.28 -17.98 17.94
C ARG A 27 8.74 -17.88 16.50
N ILE A 28 8.15 -18.69 15.62
CA ILE A 28 8.60 -18.85 14.25
C ILE A 28 7.48 -18.45 13.29
N ILE A 29 7.87 -17.77 12.21
CA ILE A 29 7.01 -17.53 11.06
C ILE A 29 7.58 -18.32 9.88
N LYS A 30 6.69 -19.00 9.16
CA LYS A 30 7.07 -19.78 7.98
C LYS A 30 7.82 -18.92 6.97
N HIS A 31 8.86 -19.49 6.38
CA HIS A 31 9.79 -18.79 5.49
C HIS A 31 9.10 -17.98 4.38
N SER A 32 8.14 -18.59 3.68
CA SER A 32 7.43 -17.93 2.57
C SER A 32 6.59 -16.75 3.02
N ASP A 33 6.12 -16.76 4.26
CA ASP A 33 5.10 -15.84 4.70
C ASP A 33 5.70 -14.52 5.17
N VAL A 34 6.96 -14.51 5.65
CA VAL A 34 7.72 -13.26 5.87
C VAL A 34 7.77 -12.39 4.61
N PHE A 35 7.92 -13.01 3.43
CA PHE A 35 7.87 -12.28 2.16
C PHE A 35 6.48 -11.68 1.91
N LYS A 36 5.41 -12.45 2.14
CA LYS A 36 4.02 -12.00 1.96
C LYS A 36 3.70 -10.82 2.89
N ALA A 37 4.12 -10.89 4.15
CA ALA A 37 3.92 -9.81 5.12
C ALA A 37 4.59 -8.50 4.71
N LEU A 38 5.64 -8.55 3.89
CA LEU A 38 6.35 -7.38 3.35
C LEU A 38 5.86 -6.96 1.95
N GLY A 39 4.82 -7.61 1.42
CA GLY A 39 4.32 -7.37 0.06
C GLY A 39 5.30 -7.82 -1.02
N ARG A 40 6.10 -8.86 -0.75
CA ARG A 40 7.15 -9.34 -1.64
C ARG A 40 6.89 -10.76 -2.11
N GLU A 41 7.32 -11.04 -3.32
CA GLU A 41 7.40 -12.41 -3.83
C GLU A 41 8.64 -13.12 -3.29
N VAL A 42 8.48 -14.41 -3.02
CA VAL A 42 9.60 -15.29 -2.67
C VAL A 42 10.51 -15.42 -3.88
N ARG A 43 11.80 -15.10 -3.71
CA ARG A 43 12.81 -15.31 -4.74
C ARG A 43 13.74 -16.45 -4.33
N GLY A 44 13.95 -17.39 -5.25
CA GLY A 44 14.78 -18.58 -5.01
C GLY A 44 16.27 -18.29 -4.85
N ASN A 45 16.79 -17.21 -5.46
CA ASN A 45 18.20 -16.84 -5.38
C ASN A 45 18.37 -15.51 -4.64
N ALA A 46 19.10 -15.54 -3.53
CA ALA A 46 19.62 -14.34 -2.91
C ALA A 46 20.81 -13.79 -3.71
N ARG A 47 20.94 -12.47 -3.81
CA ARG A 47 22.06 -11.80 -4.48
C ARG A 47 23.35 -11.85 -3.68
N LEU A 48 23.22 -11.95 -2.36
CA LEU A 48 24.33 -12.06 -1.42
C LEU A 48 24.24 -13.44 -0.74
N PRO A 49 25.38 -14.12 -0.55
CA PRO A 49 25.45 -15.31 0.30
C PRO A 49 24.90 -15.01 1.70
N ASP A 50 24.21 -15.99 2.28
CA ASP A 50 23.76 -15.96 3.69
C ASP A 50 22.93 -14.71 4.07
N THR A 51 22.23 -14.14 3.08
CA THR A 51 21.36 -12.99 3.26
C THR A 51 20.02 -13.27 2.60
N PRO A 52 18.90 -13.23 3.33
CA PRO A 52 17.58 -13.43 2.74
C PRO A 52 17.28 -12.43 1.60
N SER A 53 16.61 -12.89 0.56
CA SER A 53 16.37 -12.08 -0.65
C SER A 53 15.42 -10.88 -0.46
N PHE A 54 14.73 -10.81 0.69
CA PHE A 54 14.01 -9.60 1.10
C PHE A 54 14.90 -8.49 1.65
N MET A 55 16.17 -8.75 1.96
CA MET A 55 17.12 -7.77 2.51
C MET A 55 18.48 -7.73 1.78
N ASP A 56 18.65 -8.46 0.68
CA ASP A 56 19.92 -8.59 -0.06
C ASP A 56 20.30 -7.42 -0.98
N ALA A 57 19.48 -6.37 -1.04
CA ALA A 57 19.68 -5.29 -1.98
C ALA A 57 20.82 -4.37 -1.51
N LYS A 58 21.71 -3.99 -2.43
CA LYS A 58 22.90 -3.16 -2.13
C LYS A 58 22.57 -1.87 -1.37
N ASN A 59 21.46 -1.23 -1.73
CA ASN A 59 21.02 0.01 -1.11
C ASN A 59 20.42 -0.15 0.30
N LEU A 60 20.11 -1.38 0.71
CA LEU A 60 19.63 -1.70 2.06
C LEU A 60 20.76 -2.08 3.01
N GLN A 61 21.90 -2.56 2.50
CA GLN A 61 22.99 -3.08 3.32
C GLN A 61 23.49 -2.12 4.42
N PRO A 62 23.62 -0.80 4.18
CA PRO A 62 24.08 0.14 5.21
C PRO A 62 23.12 0.31 6.41
N PHE A 63 21.89 -0.21 6.30
CA PHE A 63 20.82 -0.02 7.28
C PHE A 63 20.47 -1.33 8.01
N ILE A 64 21.18 -2.43 7.74
CA ILE A 64 21.00 -3.70 8.44
C ILE A 64 21.59 -3.56 9.84
N SER A 65 20.75 -3.69 10.87
CA SER A 65 21.18 -3.69 12.26
C SER A 65 21.90 -4.99 12.65
N ASP A 66 22.69 -4.94 13.72
CA ASP A 66 23.32 -6.13 14.30
C ASP A 66 22.25 -7.16 14.74
N GLU A 67 21.16 -6.69 15.36
CA GLU A 67 20.02 -7.53 15.76
C GLU A 67 19.37 -8.24 14.56
N LEU A 68 19.19 -7.56 13.43
CA LEU A 68 18.67 -8.19 12.22
C LEU A 68 19.64 -9.24 11.66
N ASN A 69 20.96 -9.02 11.78
CA ASN A 69 21.95 -10.01 11.39
C ASN A 69 21.93 -11.27 12.27
N GLU A 70 21.54 -11.17 13.53
CA GLU A 70 21.44 -12.30 14.45
C GLU A 70 20.25 -13.22 14.13
N VAL A 71 19.17 -12.67 13.56
CA VAL A 71 17.92 -13.40 13.33
C VAL A 71 17.62 -13.73 11.86
N LYS A 72 18.51 -13.35 10.93
CA LYS A 72 18.32 -13.58 9.48
C LYS A 72 18.42 -15.05 9.06
N GLU A 73 18.96 -15.91 9.91
CA GLU A 73 19.16 -17.32 9.59
C GLU A 73 17.87 -18.13 9.70
N LYS A 74 17.73 -19.11 8.80
CA LYS A 74 16.56 -19.98 8.78
C LYS A 74 16.67 -21.02 9.90
N ILE A 75 15.57 -21.20 10.61
CA ILE A 75 15.43 -22.22 11.64
C ILE A 75 14.69 -23.42 11.05
N LEU A 76 15.35 -24.59 11.09
CA LEU A 76 14.75 -25.87 10.72
C LEU A 76 14.03 -26.47 11.92
N TYR A 77 12.80 -26.93 11.71
CA TYR A 77 11.98 -27.56 12.73
C TYR A 77 11.08 -28.63 12.12
N GLN A 78 10.47 -29.45 12.97
CA GLN A 78 9.52 -30.48 12.56
C GLN A 78 8.15 -30.25 13.19
N ASP A 79 7.10 -30.75 12.53
CA ASP A 79 5.81 -30.95 13.19
C ASP A 79 5.81 -32.23 14.04
N GLU A 80 4.70 -32.47 14.75
CA GLU A 80 4.47 -33.68 15.56
C GLU A 80 4.58 -34.99 14.75
N ASN A 81 4.42 -34.93 13.42
CA ASN A 81 4.49 -36.07 12.51
C ASN A 81 5.90 -36.26 11.90
N GLY A 82 6.88 -35.46 12.30
CA GLY A 82 8.26 -35.51 11.81
C GLY A 82 8.47 -34.85 10.44
N LYS A 83 7.46 -34.16 9.89
CA LYS A 83 7.61 -33.41 8.64
C LYS A 83 8.46 -32.17 8.89
N SER A 84 9.45 -31.94 8.05
CA SER A 84 10.40 -30.84 8.22
C SER A 84 9.94 -29.55 7.55
N PHE A 85 10.16 -28.43 8.25
CA PHE A 85 9.81 -27.08 7.85
C PHE A 85 11.00 -26.13 8.06
N GLN A 86 10.90 -24.95 7.45
CA GLN A 86 11.85 -23.85 7.62
C GLN A 86 11.10 -22.55 7.88
N GLY A 87 11.60 -21.76 8.81
CA GLY A 87 11.04 -20.46 9.14
C GLY A 87 12.10 -19.50 9.68
N PHE A 88 11.65 -18.30 10.02
CA PHE A 88 12.47 -17.29 10.67
C PHE A 88 11.92 -17.02 12.06
N ASP A 89 12.76 -16.51 12.95
CA ASP A 89 12.26 -15.94 14.21
C ASP A 89 11.23 -14.85 13.90
N ALA A 90 10.11 -14.83 14.62
CA ALA A 90 9.03 -13.89 14.41
C ALA A 90 9.49 -12.42 14.55
N ILE A 91 10.54 -12.16 15.33
CA ILE A 91 11.13 -10.82 15.48
C ILE A 91 11.73 -10.28 14.17
N ILE A 92 11.96 -11.13 13.16
CA ILE A 92 12.45 -10.68 11.86
C ILE A 92 11.50 -9.69 11.17
N ILE A 93 10.18 -9.79 11.41
CA ILE A 93 9.20 -8.89 10.77
C ILE A 93 9.45 -7.43 11.18
N PRO A 94 9.40 -7.06 12.47
CA PRO A 94 9.65 -5.67 12.85
C PRO A 94 11.05 -5.20 12.46
N LEU A 95 12.08 -6.05 12.58
CA LEU A 95 13.46 -5.65 12.23
C LEU A 95 13.64 -5.40 10.73
N VAL A 96 13.06 -6.22 9.87
CA VAL A 96 13.08 -5.95 8.42
C VAL A 96 12.21 -4.74 8.09
N CYS A 97 11.09 -4.53 8.79
CA CYS A 97 10.31 -3.31 8.60
C CYS A 97 11.14 -2.06 8.91
N GLU A 98 11.88 -2.07 10.02
CA GLU A 98 12.77 -0.97 10.42
C GLU A 98 13.89 -0.73 9.40
N LEU A 99 14.53 -1.80 8.91
CA LEU A 99 15.50 -1.74 7.81
C LEU A 99 14.96 -0.94 6.61
N TYR A 100 13.74 -1.23 6.17
CA TYR A 100 13.13 -0.55 5.02
C TYR A 100 12.76 0.90 5.34
N ILE A 101 12.29 1.20 6.56
CA ILE A 101 11.96 2.57 6.99
C ILE A 101 13.22 3.43 7.03
N LEU A 102 14.30 2.96 7.69
CA LEU A 102 15.55 3.72 7.80
C LEU A 102 16.18 3.97 6.43
N ALA A 103 16.19 2.96 5.56
CA ALA A 103 16.69 3.11 4.19
C ALA A 103 15.84 4.11 3.37
N ASP A 104 14.52 4.16 3.62
CA ASP A 104 13.62 5.10 2.94
C ASP A 104 13.82 6.54 3.42
N GLU A 105 13.90 6.75 4.74
CA GLU A 105 14.14 8.05 5.39
C GLU A 105 15.49 8.66 4.98
N ALA A 106 16.50 7.81 4.76
CA ALA A 106 17.80 8.22 4.24
C ALA A 106 17.83 8.43 2.71
N GLY A 107 16.71 8.22 2.01
CA GLY A 107 16.62 8.37 0.55
C GLY A 107 17.32 7.28 -0.26
N ALA A 108 17.76 6.19 0.39
CA ALA A 108 18.46 5.08 -0.27
C ALA A 108 17.50 4.15 -1.04
N VAL A 109 16.22 4.14 -0.67
CA VAL A 109 15.18 3.40 -1.40
C VAL A 109 14.74 4.20 -2.63
N THR A 110 15.18 3.76 -3.81
CA THR A 110 14.90 4.41 -5.10
C THR A 110 14.02 3.57 -6.03
N TYR A 111 13.95 2.25 -5.79
CA TYR A 111 13.17 1.32 -6.60
C TYR A 111 11.72 1.26 -6.12
N LYS A 112 10.79 1.20 -7.08
CA LYS A 112 9.35 1.17 -6.83
C LYS A 112 8.93 0.12 -5.80
N ASN A 113 9.24 -1.14 -6.08
CA ASN A 113 8.91 -2.26 -5.21
C ASN A 113 9.45 -2.13 -3.78
N GLN A 114 10.57 -1.44 -3.58
CA GLN A 114 11.11 -1.22 -2.25
C GLN A 114 10.44 -0.06 -1.52
N LYS A 115 10.00 1.00 -2.24
CA LYS A 115 9.15 2.05 -1.67
C LYS A 115 7.82 1.48 -1.18
N ASP A 116 7.24 0.57 -1.96
CA ASP A 116 6.00 -0.12 -1.63
C ASP A 116 6.18 -0.98 -0.36
N THR A 117 7.28 -1.74 -0.29
CA THR A 117 7.69 -2.47 0.92
C THR A 117 7.92 -1.53 2.12
N ALA A 118 8.58 -0.38 1.94
CA ALA A 118 8.84 0.58 3.03
C ALA A 118 7.55 1.21 3.58
N MET A 119 6.60 1.53 2.70
CA MET A 119 5.27 1.99 3.09
C MET A 119 4.55 0.92 3.93
N GLN A 120 4.52 -0.32 3.45
CA GLN A 120 3.90 -1.44 4.15
C GLN A 120 4.59 -1.69 5.51
N ALA A 121 5.92 -1.65 5.56
CA ALA A 121 6.70 -1.76 6.78
C ALA A 121 6.33 -0.70 7.83
N SER A 122 6.15 0.56 7.41
CA SER A 122 5.72 1.65 8.29
C SER A 122 4.34 1.40 8.91
N ILE A 123 3.39 0.89 8.12
CA ILE A 123 2.04 0.56 8.58
C ILE A 123 2.08 -0.60 9.59
N ILE A 124 2.88 -1.63 9.29
CA ILE A 124 3.02 -2.81 10.15
C ILE A 124 3.61 -2.41 11.50
N ILE A 125 4.75 -1.72 11.53
CA ILE A 125 5.40 -1.30 12.79
C ILE A 125 4.46 -0.47 13.66
N ARG A 126 3.76 0.52 13.07
CA ARG A 126 2.82 1.37 13.82
C ARG A 126 1.65 0.59 14.38
N SER A 127 1.15 -0.40 13.64
CA SER A 127 0.03 -1.23 14.07
C SER A 127 0.45 -2.22 15.16
N LEU A 128 1.62 -2.85 15.01
CA LEU A 128 2.21 -3.73 16.02
C LEU A 128 2.47 -2.99 17.34
N ALA A 129 2.97 -1.75 17.29
CA ALA A 129 3.20 -0.95 18.50
C ALA A 129 1.89 -0.69 19.28
N LYS A 130 0.80 -0.36 18.57
CA LYS A 130 -0.53 -0.15 19.19
C LYS A 130 -1.06 -1.44 19.81
N VAL A 131 -0.91 -2.57 19.12
CA VAL A 131 -1.29 -3.89 19.63
C VAL A 131 -0.46 -4.29 20.84
N GLY A 132 0.86 -4.02 20.83
CA GLY A 132 1.76 -4.31 21.94
C GLY A 132 1.33 -3.63 23.24
N ILE A 133 0.97 -2.34 23.18
CA ILE A 133 0.44 -1.63 24.35
C ILE A 133 -0.86 -2.25 24.85
N VAL A 134 -1.80 -2.59 23.94
CA VAL A 134 -3.05 -3.25 24.34
C VAL A 134 -2.77 -4.59 25.01
N ALA A 135 -1.92 -5.43 24.41
CA ALA A 135 -1.58 -6.74 24.94
C ALA A 135 -0.94 -6.67 26.33
N LEU A 136 -0.02 -5.73 26.54
CA LEU A 136 0.63 -5.51 27.85
C LEU A 136 -0.37 -5.06 28.93
N VAL A 137 -1.33 -4.21 28.57
CA VAL A 137 -2.41 -3.79 29.50
C VAL A 137 -3.34 -4.96 29.81
N ASP A 138 -3.70 -5.76 28.80
CA ASP A 138 -4.53 -6.96 28.98
C ASP A 138 -3.86 -7.98 29.90
N GLU A 139 -2.54 -8.14 29.78
CA GLU A 139 -1.73 -9.00 30.65
C GLU A 139 -1.68 -8.46 32.08
N ALA A 140 -1.36 -7.17 32.25
CA ALA A 140 -1.23 -6.52 33.56
C ALA A 140 -2.56 -6.48 34.34
N THR A 141 -3.69 -6.43 33.64
CA THR A 141 -5.04 -6.41 34.25
C THR A 141 -5.66 -7.80 34.37
N GLY A 142 -5.06 -8.83 33.78
CA GLY A 142 -5.63 -10.17 33.67
C GLY A 142 -6.77 -10.29 32.64
N TYR A 143 -7.10 -9.21 31.93
CA TYR A 143 -8.14 -9.19 30.89
C TYR A 143 -7.83 -10.14 29.71
N GLN A 144 -6.57 -10.52 29.53
CA GLN A 144 -6.15 -11.54 28.55
C GLN A 144 -6.88 -12.89 28.69
N ASN A 145 -7.34 -13.23 29.91
CA ASN A 145 -8.06 -14.48 30.18
C ASN A 145 -9.57 -14.39 29.88
N ILE A 146 -10.09 -13.19 29.62
CA ILE A 146 -11.52 -12.91 29.43
C ILE A 146 -11.83 -12.52 27.98
N ARG A 147 -10.90 -11.82 27.31
CA ARG A 147 -11.07 -11.43 25.91
C ARG A 147 -11.14 -12.65 24.99
N LYS A 148 -11.82 -12.50 23.85
CA LYS A 148 -11.80 -13.52 22.79
C LYS A 148 -10.38 -13.76 22.31
N ALA A 149 -10.09 -15.00 21.90
CA ALA A 149 -8.78 -15.40 21.38
C ALA A 149 -8.30 -14.49 20.24
N GLU A 150 -9.20 -14.08 19.35
CA GLU A 150 -8.91 -13.27 18.15
C GLU A 150 -8.92 -11.75 18.39
N ALA A 151 -9.15 -11.27 19.61
CA ALA A 151 -9.31 -9.83 19.87
C ALA A 151 -8.10 -8.98 19.44
N LEU A 152 -6.87 -9.47 19.64
CA LEU A 152 -5.67 -8.74 19.19
C LEU A 152 -5.53 -8.72 17.66
N GLN A 153 -6.01 -9.77 16.96
CA GLN A 153 -6.06 -9.80 15.50
C GLN A 153 -7.05 -8.76 14.96
N GLU A 154 -8.23 -8.65 15.57
CA GLU A 154 -9.23 -7.64 15.20
C GLU A 154 -8.68 -6.22 15.37
N ILE A 155 -7.97 -5.96 16.47
CA ILE A 155 -7.33 -4.66 16.74
C ILE A 155 -6.21 -4.37 15.75
N LEU A 156 -5.37 -5.37 15.45
CA LEU A 156 -4.31 -5.25 14.44
C LEU A 156 -4.89 -4.87 13.09
N ASN A 157 -5.92 -5.59 12.63
CA ASN A 157 -6.59 -5.33 11.35
C ASN A 157 -7.25 -3.96 11.31
N PHE A 158 -7.87 -3.52 12.42
CA PHE A 158 -8.44 -2.19 12.54
C PHE A 158 -7.39 -1.10 12.32
N TYR A 159 -6.22 -1.21 12.97
CA TYR A 159 -5.18 -0.20 12.84
C TYR A 159 -4.47 -0.22 11.48
N ILE A 160 -4.21 -1.40 10.92
CA ILE A 160 -3.68 -1.55 9.57
C ILE A 160 -4.65 -0.89 8.58
N THR A 161 -5.94 -1.18 8.68
CA THR A 161 -6.97 -0.59 7.80
C THR A 161 -7.04 0.93 7.97
N LYS A 162 -7.01 1.43 9.20
CA LYS A 162 -7.06 2.87 9.48
C LYS A 162 -5.82 3.60 8.95
N ASP A 163 -4.62 3.03 9.13
CA ASP A 163 -3.37 3.62 8.66
C ASP A 163 -3.25 3.50 7.13
N LEU A 164 -3.70 2.40 6.53
CA LEU A 164 -3.88 2.28 5.08
C LEU A 164 -4.85 3.32 4.53
N LEU A 165 -6.00 3.56 5.18
CA LEU A 165 -6.98 4.58 4.80
C LEU A 165 -6.41 6.00 4.95
N ALA A 166 -5.66 6.26 6.01
CA ALA A 166 -4.98 7.53 6.22
C ALA A 166 -3.90 7.78 5.16
N TRP A 167 -3.16 6.74 4.75
CA TRP A 167 -2.23 6.80 3.62
C TRP A 167 -2.99 7.00 2.30
N THR A 168 -4.08 6.26 2.09
CA THR A 168 -5.00 6.37 0.94
C THR A 168 -5.60 7.79 0.77
N LYS A 169 -5.47 8.69 1.75
CA LYS A 169 -5.75 10.15 1.58
C LYS A 169 -4.69 10.86 0.70
N THR A 170 -4.40 10.28 -0.46
CA THR A 170 -3.60 10.90 -1.53
C THR A 170 -4.30 12.14 -2.14
N PHE A 171 -5.61 12.30 -1.90
CA PHE A 171 -6.35 13.53 -2.21
C PHE A 171 -6.44 14.45 -0.99
N PRO A 172 -5.77 15.62 -0.98
CA PRO A 172 -5.88 16.56 0.12
C PRO A 172 -7.32 17.12 0.20
N ASP A 173 -7.79 17.45 1.40
CA ASP A 173 -9.16 17.98 1.59
C ASP A 173 -9.40 19.25 0.76
N GLU A 174 -8.36 20.06 0.56
CA GLU A 174 -8.35 21.24 -0.30
C GLU A 174 -8.83 20.98 -1.73
N PHE A 175 -8.48 19.82 -2.32
CA PHE A 175 -8.94 19.48 -3.67
C PHE A 175 -10.48 19.48 -3.75
N TYR A 176 -11.13 18.96 -2.71
CA TYR A 176 -12.59 18.92 -2.64
C TYR A 176 -13.16 20.28 -2.27
N GLU A 177 -12.51 21.04 -1.39
CA GLU A 177 -12.92 22.41 -1.04
C GLU A 177 -12.99 23.30 -2.27
N GLN A 178 -11.99 23.19 -3.16
CA GLN A 178 -11.94 23.94 -4.41
C GLN A 178 -13.05 23.55 -5.39
N ILE A 179 -13.42 22.26 -5.48
CA ILE A 179 -14.57 21.83 -6.31
C ILE A 179 -15.86 22.47 -5.81
N PHE A 180 -16.08 22.48 -4.49
CA PHE A 180 -17.27 23.08 -3.90
C PHE A 180 -17.30 24.59 -4.13
N ARG A 181 -16.17 25.28 -3.97
CA ARG A 181 -16.05 26.72 -4.25
C ARG A 181 -16.40 27.03 -5.71
N LEU A 182 -15.75 26.35 -6.66
CA LEU A 182 -15.93 26.61 -8.10
C LEU A 182 -17.33 26.28 -8.61
N LYS A 183 -18.05 25.39 -7.91
CA LYS A 183 -19.44 25.00 -8.20
C LYS A 183 -20.48 25.81 -7.41
N ASP A 184 -20.06 26.75 -6.57
CA ASP A 184 -20.91 27.51 -5.66
C ASP A 184 -21.77 26.62 -4.74
N TRP A 185 -21.14 25.56 -4.20
CA TRP A 185 -21.77 24.63 -3.27
C TRP A 185 -21.34 24.89 -1.83
N LYS A 186 -22.25 24.67 -0.88
CA LYS A 186 -21.91 24.70 0.55
C LYS A 186 -20.99 23.54 0.90
N TRP A 187 -19.81 23.86 1.42
CA TRP A 187 -18.81 22.87 1.84
C TRP A 187 -19.40 21.85 2.83
N SER A 188 -19.12 20.56 2.61
CA SER A 188 -19.48 19.48 3.51
C SER A 188 -18.46 18.34 3.47
N THR A 189 -18.01 17.92 4.64
CA THR A 189 -17.11 16.77 4.82
C THR A 189 -17.84 15.42 4.79
N PHE A 190 -19.16 15.41 5.07
CA PHE A 190 -19.93 14.18 5.27
C PHE A 190 -20.87 13.84 4.09
N ASN A 191 -21.39 14.85 3.37
CA ASN A 191 -22.40 14.66 2.31
C ASN A 191 -21.93 15.24 0.98
N ARG A 192 -20.94 14.60 0.35
CA ARG A 192 -20.45 15.02 -0.97
C ARG A 192 -21.44 14.57 -2.06
N PRO A 193 -21.83 15.46 -3.00
CA PRO A 193 -22.68 15.07 -4.13
C PRO A 193 -22.06 13.92 -4.94
N GLY A 194 -22.86 12.93 -5.35
CA GLY A 194 -22.35 11.76 -6.11
C GLY A 194 -21.63 12.11 -7.41
N VAL A 195 -21.94 13.28 -8.00
CA VAL A 195 -21.29 13.82 -9.19
C VAL A 195 -19.81 14.21 -8.99
N VAL A 196 -19.34 14.38 -7.74
CA VAL A 196 -17.93 14.69 -7.42
C VAL A 196 -16.99 13.58 -7.92
N GLY A 197 -17.44 12.32 -7.90
CA GLY A 197 -16.69 11.20 -8.49
C GLY A 197 -16.52 11.34 -10.00
N THR A 198 -17.56 11.81 -10.71
CA THR A 198 -17.50 12.09 -12.15
C THR A 198 -16.49 13.18 -12.47
N TYR A 199 -16.47 14.26 -11.67
CA TYR A 199 -15.49 15.34 -11.85
C TYR A 199 -14.07 14.89 -11.55
N THR A 200 -13.87 14.08 -10.51
CA THR A 200 -12.56 13.52 -10.19
C THR A 200 -12.03 12.67 -11.36
N ASN A 201 -12.89 11.88 -12.01
CA ASN A 201 -12.50 11.13 -13.21
C ASN A 201 -12.10 12.04 -14.38
N ASP A 202 -12.90 13.06 -14.65
CA ASP A 202 -12.68 14.01 -15.75
C ASP A 202 -11.38 14.83 -15.59
N ILE A 203 -11.16 15.41 -14.41
CA ILE A 203 -10.09 16.40 -14.22
C ILE A 203 -8.76 15.79 -13.75
N VAL A 204 -8.79 14.52 -13.29
CA VAL A 204 -7.61 13.81 -12.81
C VAL A 204 -7.31 12.61 -13.69
N TYR A 205 -8.12 11.54 -13.64
CA TYR A 205 -7.75 10.27 -14.26
C TYR A 205 -7.78 10.28 -15.81
N ASP A 206 -8.80 10.90 -16.43
CA ASP A 206 -8.96 10.99 -17.91
C ASP A 206 -7.78 11.71 -18.60
N ARG A 207 -6.98 12.47 -17.84
CA ARG A 207 -5.90 13.32 -18.35
C ARG A 207 -4.51 12.73 -18.11
N MET A 208 -4.42 11.71 -17.27
CA MET A 208 -3.15 11.06 -16.95
C MET A 208 -2.70 10.10 -18.05
N ALA A 209 -3.60 9.22 -18.52
CA ALA A 209 -3.31 8.24 -19.57
C ALA A 209 -4.57 7.82 -20.34
N VAL A 210 -4.40 7.48 -21.63
CA VAL A 210 -5.47 6.96 -22.48
C VAL A 210 -6.01 5.66 -21.89
N GLY A 211 -7.33 5.53 -21.78
CA GLY A 211 -7.97 4.29 -21.33
C GLY A 211 -7.85 3.99 -19.82
N LEU A 212 -7.14 4.83 -19.05
CA LEU A 212 -6.88 4.61 -17.63
C LEU A 212 -8.15 4.41 -16.80
N VAL A 213 -9.18 5.25 -17.00
CA VAL A 213 -10.45 5.11 -16.27
C VAL A 213 -11.17 3.79 -16.59
N ASN A 214 -11.04 3.28 -17.82
CA ASN A 214 -11.64 2.01 -18.20
C ASN A 214 -10.88 0.83 -17.59
N GLU A 215 -9.54 0.90 -17.54
CA GLU A 215 -8.70 -0.08 -16.86
C GLU A 215 -8.96 -0.09 -15.34
N LEU A 216 -9.05 1.07 -14.69
CA LEU A 216 -9.34 1.18 -13.26
C LEU A 216 -10.75 0.63 -12.93
N LYS A 217 -11.75 0.89 -13.78
CA LYS A 217 -13.10 0.32 -13.63
C LYS A 217 -13.17 -1.18 -13.89
N ALA A 218 -12.36 -1.71 -14.80
CA ALA A 218 -12.26 -3.15 -15.05
C ALA A 218 -11.59 -3.88 -13.87
N LEU A 219 -10.64 -3.23 -13.20
CA LEU A 219 -9.97 -3.74 -11.99
C LEU A 219 -10.82 -3.56 -10.72
N ASN A 220 -11.84 -2.71 -10.74
CA ASN A 220 -12.72 -2.39 -9.63
C ASN A 220 -14.21 -2.42 -10.05
N PRO A 221 -14.74 -3.59 -10.46
CA PRO A 221 -16.10 -3.71 -10.95
C PRO A 221 -17.10 -3.33 -9.85
N ARG A 222 -18.15 -2.62 -10.26
CA ARG A 222 -19.23 -2.18 -9.36
C ARG A 222 -20.21 -3.33 -9.11
N ASP A 223 -20.70 -3.43 -7.88
CA ASP A 223 -21.72 -4.39 -7.49
C ASP A 223 -23.10 -4.06 -8.10
N GLU A 224 -24.10 -4.92 -7.85
CA GLU A 224 -25.48 -4.75 -8.33
C GLU A 224 -26.16 -3.44 -7.86
N LYS A 225 -25.57 -2.76 -6.86
CA LYS A 225 -26.04 -1.47 -6.31
C LYS A 225 -25.23 -0.27 -6.82
N GLY A 226 -24.29 -0.50 -7.74
CA GLY A 226 -23.46 0.54 -8.36
C GLY A 226 -22.31 1.04 -7.49
N LEU A 227 -22.00 0.35 -6.39
CA LEU A 227 -20.90 0.65 -5.47
C LEU A 227 -19.63 -0.08 -5.90
N ALA A 228 -18.51 0.63 -5.92
CA ALA A 228 -17.20 0.04 -6.19
C ALA A 228 -16.63 -0.58 -4.89
N LYS A 229 -15.97 -1.74 -5.00
CA LYS A 229 -15.43 -2.47 -3.86
C LYS A 229 -14.21 -1.78 -3.24
N HIS A 230 -13.45 -1.06 -4.06
CA HIS A 230 -12.24 -0.31 -3.68
C HIS A 230 -12.28 1.12 -4.27
N ARG A 231 -11.26 1.97 -4.03
CA ARG A 231 -11.16 3.29 -4.69
C ARG A 231 -10.25 3.21 -5.90
N ASP A 232 -10.60 3.89 -7.00
CA ASP A 232 -9.91 3.74 -8.29
C ASP A 232 -8.40 4.04 -8.25
N HIS A 233 -7.92 5.01 -7.46
CA HIS A 233 -6.46 5.26 -7.31
C HIS A 233 -5.68 4.13 -6.63
N GLN A 234 -6.35 3.19 -5.94
CA GLN A 234 -5.72 2.02 -5.32
C GLN A 234 -5.22 1.02 -6.37
N HIS A 235 -5.66 1.14 -7.64
CA HIS A 235 -5.21 0.31 -8.76
C HIS A 235 -4.13 0.99 -9.62
N LEU A 236 -3.68 2.20 -9.24
CA LEU A 236 -2.58 2.88 -9.93
C LEU A 236 -1.24 2.28 -9.54
N SER A 237 -0.33 2.26 -10.51
CA SER A 237 1.01 1.76 -10.32
C SER A 237 1.75 2.59 -9.24
N GLU A 238 2.17 1.91 -8.18
CA GLU A 238 2.53 2.40 -6.85
C GLU A 238 3.66 3.48 -6.73
N ASN A 239 4.48 3.71 -7.76
CA ASN A 239 5.52 4.76 -7.74
C ASN A 239 5.45 5.76 -8.90
N GLN A 240 5.35 5.31 -10.15
CA GLN A 240 5.27 6.25 -11.27
C GLN A 240 3.85 6.76 -11.48
N GLY A 241 2.84 5.92 -11.28
CA GLY A 241 1.42 6.30 -11.34
C GLY A 241 1.02 7.19 -10.16
N ARG A 242 1.48 6.88 -8.94
CA ARG A 242 1.15 7.67 -7.73
C ARG A 242 1.89 9.01 -7.66
N LYS A 243 3.18 9.08 -8.03
CA LYS A 243 3.90 10.36 -8.13
C LYS A 243 3.37 11.23 -9.27
N ALA A 244 3.03 10.63 -10.42
CA ALA A 244 2.37 11.37 -11.50
C ALA A 244 0.96 11.83 -11.10
N LEU A 245 0.22 11.02 -10.35
CA LEU A 245 -1.07 11.42 -9.77
C LEU A 245 -0.90 12.60 -8.82
N GLU A 246 0.03 12.53 -7.87
CA GLU A 246 0.29 13.57 -6.88
C GLU A 246 0.76 14.88 -7.54
N MET A 247 1.69 14.80 -8.48
CA MET A 247 2.15 15.96 -9.26
C MET A 247 1.02 16.58 -10.09
N HIS A 248 0.24 15.76 -10.80
CA HIS A 248 -0.91 16.21 -11.57
C HIS A 248 -1.98 16.83 -10.66
N LEU A 249 -2.23 16.22 -9.50
CA LEU A 249 -3.20 16.68 -8.52
C LEU A 249 -2.82 18.05 -7.95
N HIS A 250 -1.56 18.26 -7.56
CA HIS A 250 -1.10 19.57 -7.09
C HIS A 250 -1.15 20.64 -8.19
N ALA A 251 -0.85 20.28 -9.44
CA ALA A 251 -1.00 21.19 -10.56
C ALA A 251 -2.47 21.58 -10.82
N VAL A 252 -3.39 20.60 -10.75
CA VAL A 252 -4.83 20.83 -10.87
C VAL A 252 -5.33 21.72 -9.73
N ILE A 253 -4.91 21.49 -8.48
CA ILE A 253 -5.24 22.36 -7.34
C ILE A 253 -4.73 23.78 -7.58
N GLY A 254 -3.51 23.93 -8.12
CA GLY A 254 -2.96 25.23 -8.51
C GLY A 254 -3.83 25.97 -9.53
N LEU A 255 -4.31 25.28 -10.56
CA LEU A 255 -5.24 25.84 -11.55
C LEU A 255 -6.60 26.17 -10.93
N MET A 256 -7.13 25.31 -10.05
CA MET A 256 -8.38 25.59 -9.34
C MET A 256 -8.28 26.87 -8.52
N ARG A 257 -7.17 27.08 -7.77
CA ARG A 257 -6.93 28.30 -6.99
C ARG A 257 -6.91 29.56 -7.85
N ALA A 258 -6.39 29.46 -9.07
CA ALA A 258 -6.24 30.58 -10.00
C ALA A 258 -7.53 30.92 -10.77
N SER A 259 -8.60 30.13 -10.64
CA SER A 259 -9.87 30.35 -11.34
C SER A 259 -10.98 30.82 -10.40
N ASP A 260 -11.83 31.71 -10.90
CA ASP A 260 -12.94 32.26 -10.13
C ASP A 260 -14.18 31.35 -10.17
N ASN A 261 -14.35 30.61 -11.27
CA ASN A 261 -15.50 29.73 -11.47
C ASN A 261 -15.15 28.45 -12.25
N TRP A 262 -16.07 27.49 -12.26
CA TRP A 262 -15.88 26.18 -12.89
C TRP A 262 -15.53 26.26 -14.38
N GLU A 263 -16.09 27.20 -15.14
CA GLU A 263 -15.86 27.31 -16.58
C GLU A 263 -14.43 27.75 -16.90
N GLU A 264 -13.93 28.74 -16.16
CA GLU A 264 -12.56 29.21 -16.27
C GLU A 264 -11.53 28.14 -15.86
N PHE A 265 -11.82 27.40 -14.79
CA PHE A 265 -11.01 26.26 -14.38
C PHE A 265 -10.98 25.19 -15.48
N MET A 266 -12.14 24.83 -16.03
CA MET A 266 -12.22 23.83 -17.08
C MET A 266 -11.50 24.25 -18.36
N TYR A 267 -11.56 25.54 -18.73
CA TYR A 267 -10.77 26.08 -19.83
C TYR A 267 -9.26 25.91 -19.58
N SER A 268 -8.80 26.30 -18.39
CA SER A 268 -7.39 26.24 -18.01
C SER A 268 -6.85 24.82 -17.93
N VAL A 269 -7.59 23.88 -17.34
CA VAL A 269 -7.18 22.47 -17.24
C VAL A 269 -7.23 21.76 -18.60
N ASN A 270 -8.17 22.11 -19.49
CA ASN A 270 -8.20 21.60 -20.86
C ASN A 270 -6.99 22.07 -21.68
N LYS A 271 -6.54 23.31 -21.46
CA LYS A 271 -5.37 23.86 -22.13
C LYS A 271 -4.06 23.28 -21.61
N ALA A 272 -3.91 23.19 -20.28
CA ALA A 272 -2.67 22.71 -19.65
C ALA A 272 -2.54 21.18 -19.67
N TYR A 273 -3.66 20.46 -19.54
CA TYR A 273 -3.72 19.02 -19.41
C TYR A 273 -4.89 18.45 -20.24
N PRO A 274 -4.82 18.47 -21.58
CA PRO A 274 -5.89 17.93 -22.42
C PRO A 274 -6.13 16.44 -22.13
N LYS A 275 -7.37 15.98 -22.32
CA LYS A 275 -7.69 14.55 -22.19
C LYS A 275 -6.89 13.75 -23.21
N LYS A 276 -6.25 12.68 -22.76
CA LYS A 276 -5.52 11.80 -23.67
C LYS A 276 -6.52 10.81 -24.26
N GLY A 277 -6.80 10.96 -25.56
CA GLY A 277 -7.65 10.02 -26.30
C GLY A 277 -9.04 10.52 -26.68
N SER A 278 -9.16 11.75 -27.21
CA SER A 278 -10.05 11.90 -28.36
C SER A 278 -9.34 11.28 -29.56
N ILE A 279 -10.04 10.43 -30.32
CA ILE A 279 -9.55 9.61 -31.46
C ILE A 279 -8.73 10.39 -32.54
N GLY A 280 -8.58 11.72 -32.44
CA GLY A 280 -7.82 12.56 -33.37
C GLY A 280 -6.28 12.49 -33.28
N ASP A 281 -5.69 12.02 -32.16
CA ASP A 281 -4.24 12.14 -31.94
C ASP A 281 -3.42 10.86 -32.25
N LEU A 282 -4.06 9.82 -32.81
CA LEU A 282 -3.45 8.50 -33.04
C LEU A 282 -3.06 8.21 -34.50
N PHE A 283 -3.05 9.21 -35.39
CA PHE A 283 -2.52 9.03 -36.74
C PHE A 283 -1.42 10.06 -37.05
N PRO A 284 -0.28 9.66 -37.64
CA PRO A 284 0.61 10.63 -38.28
C PRO A 284 -0.18 11.39 -39.35
N GLU A 285 0.07 12.69 -39.51
CA GLU A 285 -0.58 13.59 -40.48
C GLU A 285 -0.54 13.11 -41.95
N THR A 286 0.19 12.04 -42.24
CA THR A 286 0.39 11.47 -43.57
C THR A 286 -0.79 10.65 -44.11
N LEU A 287 -1.89 10.48 -43.36
CA LEU A 287 -3.07 9.72 -43.82
C LEU A 287 -4.40 10.50 -43.77
N ASN A 288 -4.36 11.85 -43.76
CA ASN A 288 -5.58 12.66 -43.88
C ASN A 288 -6.08 12.70 -45.35
N PRO A 289 -7.27 12.16 -45.67
CA PRO A 289 -7.81 12.19 -47.04
C PRO A 289 -8.18 13.59 -47.55
N LYS A 290 -8.03 14.65 -46.73
CA LYS A 290 -8.17 16.05 -47.18
C LYS A 290 -6.96 16.61 -47.94
N ASN A 291 -5.88 15.84 -48.11
CA ASN A 291 -4.70 16.24 -48.90
C ASN A 291 -4.49 15.40 -50.17
N ARG A 292 -5.50 14.67 -50.65
CA ARG A 292 -5.50 14.17 -52.03
C ARG A 292 -6.39 15.06 -52.89
N GLY A 293 -5.79 16.17 -53.33
CA GLY A 293 -6.13 16.75 -54.63
C GLY A 293 -5.54 15.92 -55.76
#